data_AF-A0A7Z9K898-F1
#
_entry.id   AF-A0A7Z9K898-F1
#
_cell.length_a   1.000
_cell.length_b   1.000
_cell.length_c   1.000
_cell.angle_alpha   90.00
_cell.angle_beta   90.00
_cell.angle_gamma   90.00
#
_symmetry.space_group_name_H-M   'P 1'
#
loop_
_entity.id
_entity.type
_entity.pdbx_description
1 polymer ?
#
loop_
_entity_poly.entity_id
_entity_poly.type
_entity_poly.pdbx_seq_one_letter_code
_entity_poly.pdbx_strand_id
1 'polypeptide(L)' 'MDRIRIRGGNPLLGTISIGGAKNAALPLMAASLLTSQKLTLSNLPHLVDITTMVHLLAELGVAVSMDGNVSNGG' A
#
# COMPACT_ATOMS: atom_id res chain seq x y z
N MET A 1 2.14 11.13 -21.59
CA MET A 1 3.20 10.18 -21.20
C MET A 1 4.01 10.84 -20.10
N ASP A 2 3.99 10.24 -18.92
CA ASP A 2 4.78 10.74 -17.80
C ASP A 2 6.26 10.43 -18.05
N ARG A 3 7.14 11.34 -17.64
CA ARG A 3 8.59 11.18 -17.79
C ARG A 3 9.30 11.70 -16.56
N ILE A 4 10.32 10.96 -16.15
CA ILE A 4 11.24 11.39 -15.09
C ILE A 4 12.53 11.85 -15.74
N ARG A 5 12.95 13.09 -15.47
CA ARG A 5 14.26 13.61 -15.90
C ARG A 5 15.20 13.66 -14.70
N ILE A 6 16.17 12.76 -14.66
CA ILE A 6 17.17 12.71 -13.60
C ILE A 6 18.38 13.55 -14.01
N ARG A 7 18.87 14.42 -13.11
CA ARG A 7 20.17 15.10 -13.25
C ARG A 7 21.13 14.51 -12.23
N GLY A 8 22.21 13.89 -12.72
CA GLY A 8 23.27 13.35 -11.87
C GLY A 8 24.15 14.45 -11.25
N GLY A 9 25.15 14.02 -10.48
CA GLY A 9 26.20 14.90 -9.92
C GLY A 9 26.09 15.15 -8.42
N ASN A 10 25.00 14.73 -7.77
CA ASN A 10 24.81 14.89 -6.32
C ASN A 10 24.79 13.52 -5.62
N PRO A 11 25.71 13.24 -4.67
CA PRO A 11 25.61 12.05 -3.83
C PRO A 11 24.37 12.13 -2.93
N LEU A 12 23.67 11.01 -2.75
CA LEU A 12 22.53 10.92 -1.85
C LEU A 12 23.01 10.82 -0.40
N LEU A 13 22.45 11.65 0.48
CA LEU A 13 22.73 11.67 1.93
C LEU A 13 21.40 11.82 2.67
N GLY A 14 21.10 10.85 3.53
CA GLY A 14 19.88 10.84 4.34
C GLY A 14 19.30 9.44 4.50
N THR A 15 18.16 9.37 5.17
CA THR A 15 17.41 8.14 5.42
C THR A 15 15.96 8.38 5.04
N ILE A 16 15.33 7.40 4.41
CA ILE A 16 13.89 7.38 4.14
C ILE A 16 13.28 6.13 4.74
N SER A 17 12.04 6.25 5.22
CA SER A 17 11.24 5.09 5.60
C SER A 17 10.66 4.45 4.35
N ILE A 18 10.69 3.11 4.28
CA ILE A 18 10.03 2.37 3.21
C ILE A 18 8.66 1.87 3.68
N GLY A 19 7.69 1.86 2.76
CA GLY A 19 6.43 1.17 2.99
C GLY A 19 6.61 -0.35 3.03
N GLY A 20 5.58 -1.06 3.49
CA GLY A 20 5.59 -2.52 3.52
C GLY A 20 5.61 -3.17 2.13
N ALA A 21 5.85 -4.49 2.09
CA ALA A 21 6.01 -5.22 0.84
C ALA A 21 4.66 -5.55 0.19
N LYS A 22 4.47 -5.14 -1.07
CA LYS A 22 3.29 -5.50 -1.90
C LYS A 22 2.98 -6.99 -1.85
N ASN A 23 3.99 -7.83 -2.03
CA ASN A 23 3.82 -9.27 -2.17
C ASN A 23 3.49 -9.96 -0.83
N ALA A 24 3.74 -9.29 0.31
CA ALA A 24 3.23 -9.73 1.60
C ALA A 24 1.81 -9.21 1.84
N ALA A 25 1.53 -7.96 1.45
CA ALA A 25 0.24 -7.32 1.62
C ALA A 25 -0.90 -8.02 0.88
N LEU A 26 -0.73 -8.35 -0.40
CA LEU A 26 -1.82 -8.89 -1.24
C LEU A 26 -2.38 -10.23 -0.70
N PRO A 27 -1.56 -11.24 -0.34
CA PRO A 27 -2.08 -12.46 0.28
C PRO A 27 -2.74 -12.22 1.63
N LEU A 28 -2.20 -11.29 2.45
CA LEU A 28 -2.80 -10.94 3.75
C LEU A 28 -4.16 -10.26 3.58
N MET A 29 -4.34 -9.45 2.54
CA MET A 29 -5.64 -8.89 2.19
C MET A 29 -6.62 -9.99 1.79
N ALA A 30 -6.20 -10.96 0.97
CA ALA A 30 -7.04 -12.12 0.60
C ALA A 30 -7.42 -12.98 1.81
N ALA A 31 -6.53 -13.11 2.80
CA ALA A 31 -6.81 -13.86 4.04
C ALA A 31 -8.01 -13.28 4.84
N SER A 32 -8.41 -12.04 4.60
CA SER A 32 -9.64 -11.47 5.19
C SER A 32 -10.91 -12.23 4.80
N LEU A 33 -10.90 -12.93 3.66
CA LEU A 33 -12.03 -13.76 3.22
C LEU A 33 -12.18 -15.05 4.04
N LEU A 34 -11.18 -15.41 4.86
CA LEU A 34 -11.16 -16.66 5.62
C LEU A 34 -11.75 -16.50 7.04
N THR A 35 -12.15 -15.30 7.43
CA THR A 35 -12.69 -15.02 8.77
C THR A 35 -13.72 -13.90 8.74
N SER A 36 -14.71 -13.97 9.62
CA SER A 36 -15.68 -12.89 9.85
C SER A 36 -15.15 -11.83 10.84
N GLN A 37 -14.00 -12.08 11.47
CA GLN A 37 -13.39 -11.13 12.41
C GLN A 37 -12.72 -9.98 11.66
N LYS A 38 -12.73 -8.79 12.26
CA LYS A 38 -12.00 -7.63 11.75
C LYS A 38 -10.50 -7.92 11.75
N LEU A 39 -9.86 -7.77 10.59
CA LEU A 39 -8.41 -7.76 10.45
C LEU A 39 -7.90 -6.31 10.32
N THR A 40 -6.78 -6.01 10.97
CA THR A 40 -6.08 -4.72 10.83
C THR A 40 -4.71 -4.99 10.23
N LEU A 41 -4.49 -4.49 9.01
CA LEU A 41 -3.19 -4.56 8.34
C LEU A 41 -2.48 -3.20 8.44
N SER A 42 -1.30 -3.19 9.07
CA SER A 42 -0.47 -1.99 9.19
C SER A 42 0.65 -2.00 8.14
N ASN A 43 1.21 -0.82 7.85
CA ASN A 43 2.32 -0.64 6.92
C ASN A 43 2.02 -1.11 5.48
N LEU A 44 0.78 -0.96 5.01
CA LEU A 44 0.44 -1.23 3.61
C LEU A 44 1.09 -0.18 2.69
N PRO A 45 1.73 -0.58 1.57
CA PRO A 45 2.29 0.39 0.63
C PRO A 45 1.20 1.07 -0.20
N HIS A 46 1.42 2.32 -0.58
CA HIS A 46 0.53 3.05 -1.48
C HIS A 46 0.83 2.72 -2.94
N LEU A 47 0.24 1.62 -3.43
CA LEU A 47 0.41 1.13 -4.79
C LEU A 47 -0.94 0.88 -5.45
N VAL A 48 -0.99 1.00 -6.77
CA VAL A 48 -2.19 0.72 -7.57
C VAL A 48 -2.73 -0.69 -7.29
N ASP A 49 -1.85 -1.68 -7.15
CA ASP A 49 -2.27 -3.05 -6.84
C ASP A 49 -3.01 -3.18 -5.51
N ILE A 50 -2.63 -2.39 -4.49
CA ILE A 50 -3.32 -2.37 -3.20
C ILE A 50 -4.71 -1.77 -3.36
N THR A 51 -4.82 -0.64 -4.07
CA THR A 51 -6.11 -0.01 -4.36
C THR A 51 -7.03 -0.95 -5.17
N THR A 52 -6.49 -1.62 -6.19
CA THR A 52 -7.23 -2.61 -6.99
C THR A 52 -7.73 -3.75 -6.11
N MET A 53 -6.90 -4.27 -5.20
CA MET A 53 -7.30 -5.34 -4.28
C MET A 53 -8.38 -4.87 -3.29
N VAL A 54 -8.32 -3.62 -2.80
CA VAL A 54 -9.38 -3.04 -1.97
C VAL A 54 -10.71 -3.01 -2.70
N HIS A 55 -10.73 -2.55 -3.96
CA HIS A 55 -11.95 -2.53 -4.77
C HIS A 55 -12.50 -3.94 -5.00
N LEU A 56 -11.63 -4.91 -5.34
CA LEU A 56 -12.05 -6.30 -5.52
C LEU A 56 -12.68 -6.88 -4.25
N LEU A 57 -12.06 -6.66 -3.08
CA LEU A 57 -12.62 -7.11 -1.81
C LEU A 57 -13.98 -6.44 -1.51
N ALA A 58 -14.13 -5.16 -1.81
CA ALA A 58 -15.39 -4.44 -1.66
C ALA A 58 -16.49 -5.00 -2.59
N GLU A 59 -16.16 -5.34 -3.84
CA GLU A 59 -17.10 -6.00 -4.77
C GLU A 59 -17.54 -7.38 -4.28
N LEU A 60 -16.68 -8.09 -3.54
CA LEU A 60 -17.00 -9.36 -2.87
C LEU A 60 -17.79 -9.16 -1.55
N GLY A 61 -18.13 -7.92 -1.19
CA GLY A 61 -18.93 -7.59 0.00
C GLY A 61 -18.11 -7.39 1.29
N VAL A 62 -16.79 -7.34 1.20
CA VAL A 62 -15.94 -7.04 2.36
C VAL A 62 -15.94 -5.53 2.64
N ALA A 63 -16.32 -5.13 3.86
CA ALA A 63 -16.17 -3.75 4.29
C ALA A 63 -14.69 -3.42 4.56
N VAL A 64 -14.13 -2.49 3.79
CA VAL A 64 -12.73 -2.04 3.93
C VAL A 64 -12.69 -0.57 4.34
N SER A 65 -11.88 -0.24 5.34
CA SER A 65 -11.56 1.14 5.73
C SER A 65 -10.06 1.33 5.67
N MET A 66 -9.62 2.45 5.09
CA MET A 66 -8.21 2.81 5.01
C MET A 66 -7.96 4.04 5.88
N ASP A 67 -7.20 3.85 6.95
CA ASP A 67 -6.78 4.94 7.84
C ASP A 67 -5.56 5.65 7.22
N GLY A 68 -5.83 6.49 6.22
CA GLY A 68 -4.79 7.26 5.54
C GLY A 68 -4.31 8.44 6.40
N ASN A 69 -3.33 8.21 7.28
CA ASN A 69 -2.55 9.31 7.85
C ASN A 69 -1.24 9.41 7.09
N VAL A 70 -1.19 10.32 6.11
CA VAL A 70 0.06 10.66 5.41
C VAL A 70 0.88 11.55 6.34
N SER A 71 1.75 10.96 7.15
CA SER A 71 2.80 11.74 7.82
C SER A 71 3.82 12.15 6.76
N ASN A 72 3.67 13.35 6.21
CA ASN A 72 4.65 14.14 5.45
C ASN A 72 5.89 13.37 4.97
N GLY A 73 5.89 12.94 3.71
CA GLY A 73 7.11 12.46 3.05
C GLY A 73 6.90 11.52 1.87
N GLY A 74 6.33 12.02 0.76
CA GLY A 74 6.29 11.33 -0.53
C GLY A 74 4.90 11.16 -1.10
#